data_AF-A0A3N0EUD3-F1
#
_entry.id   AF-A0A3N0EUD3-F1
#
_cell.length_a   1.000
_cell.length_b   1.000
_cell.length_c   1.000
_cell.angle_alpha   90.00
_cell.angle_beta   90.00
_cell.angle_gamma   90.00
#
_symmetry.space_group_name_H-M   'P 1'
#
loop_
_entity.id
_entity.type
_entity.pdbx_description
1 polymer ?
#
loop_
_entity_poly.entity_id
_entity_poly.type
_entity_poly.pdbx_seq_one_letter_code
_entity_poly.pdbx_strand_id
1 'polypeptide(L)'
;MRKIFLFCIVVLGAASLSHAQRISPNALGLRIGDSDGFGAEVSYQRLLKSNTRLELDLGWRDSNHVDAVKLTALHQWVWRLDGNFNWFAGAGGGLGSYDNERLDKSGTFLFLAGDIGLEYNFDIPLVLSLDMRPELGFNDYYRDDLDLDIALGIRFQF
;
A
#
# COMPACT_ATOMS: atom_id res chain seq x y z
N MET A 1 32.77 11.93 -27.51
CA MET A 1 31.56 12.77 -27.60
C MET A 1 30.42 12.11 -28.39
N ARG A 2 30.61 11.69 -29.65
CA ARG A 2 29.55 11.02 -30.45
C ARG A 2 28.92 9.78 -29.79
N LYS A 3 29.70 8.97 -29.06
CA LYS A 3 29.20 7.77 -28.36
C LYS A 3 28.28 8.08 -27.17
N ILE A 4 28.54 9.19 -26.46
CA ILE A 4 27.71 9.64 -25.33
C ILE A 4 26.38 10.19 -25.85
N PHE A 5 26.41 10.93 -26.96
CA PHE A 5 25.19 11.43 -27.62
C PHE A 5 24.29 10.29 -28.12
N LEU A 6 24.86 9.26 -28.75
CA LEU A 6 24.14 8.05 -29.15
C LEU A 6 23.58 7.28 -27.95
N PHE A 7 24.33 7.18 -26.86
CA PHE A 7 23.86 6.58 -25.61
C PHE A 7 22.67 7.36 -25.02
N CYS A 8 22.74 8.70 -24.99
CA CYS A 8 21.62 9.53 -24.54
C CYS A 8 20.38 9.37 -25.43
N ILE A 9 20.54 9.27 -26.76
CA ILE A 9 19.41 9.03 -27.68
C ILE A 9 18.80 7.65 -27.47
N VAL A 10 19.61 6.62 -27.22
CA VAL A 10 19.10 5.27 -26.94
C VAL A 10 18.37 5.22 -25.60
N VAL A 11 18.90 5.89 -24.56
CA VAL A 11 18.26 5.98 -23.24
C VAL A 11 16.95 6.78 -23.30
N LEU A 12 16.94 7.91 -24.01
CA LEU A 12 15.74 8.75 -24.20
C LEU A 12 14.71 8.09 -25.15
N GLY A 13 15.18 7.32 -26.15
CA GLY A 13 14.33 6.54 -27.05
C GLY A 13 13.69 5.32 -26.37
N ALA A 14 14.44 4.63 -25.50
CA ALA A 14 13.91 3.54 -24.68
C ALA A 14 12.85 4.05 -23.67
N ALA A 15 13.04 5.25 -23.11
CA ALA A 15 12.04 5.89 -22.25
C ALA A 15 10.71 6.23 -22.97
N SER A 16 10.70 6.27 -24.31
CA SER A 16 9.52 6.56 -25.13
C SER A 16 8.75 5.33 -25.62
N LEU A 17 9.26 4.11 -25.36
CA LEU A 17 8.58 2.84 -25.65
C LEU A 17 7.81 2.31 -24.44
N SER A 18 7.15 3.20 -23.70
CA SER A 18 6.26 2.82 -22.62
C SER A 18 5.04 2.11 -23.20
N HIS A 19 5.13 0.79 -23.37
CA HIS A 19 3.95 -0.06 -23.46
C HIS A 19 3.12 0.20 -22.22
N ALA A 20 2.00 0.91 -22.36
CA ALA A 20 1.04 1.10 -21.28
C ALA A 20 0.41 -0.25 -20.92
N GLN A 21 1.13 -1.08 -20.16
CA GLN A 21 0.52 -2.13 -19.38
C GLN A 21 -0.58 -1.50 -18.55
N ARG A 22 -1.80 -1.92 -18.84
CA ARG A 22 -3.01 -1.42 -18.22
C ARG A 22 -3.05 -2.00 -16.82
N ILE A 23 -3.01 -1.13 -15.81
CA ILE A 23 -3.28 -1.51 -14.42
C ILE A 23 -4.64 -2.22 -14.40
N SER A 24 -4.72 -3.33 -13.68
CA SER A 24 -5.96 -4.10 -13.57
C SER A 24 -7.10 -3.22 -13.03
N PRO A 25 -8.34 -3.33 -13.53
CA PRO A 25 -9.48 -2.62 -12.98
C PRO A 25 -9.70 -2.92 -11.49
N ASN A 26 -9.48 -4.17 -11.08
CA ASN A 26 -9.58 -4.57 -9.69
C ASN A 26 -8.40 -5.47 -9.30
N ALA A 27 -8.05 -5.45 -8.03
CA ALA A 27 -7.24 -6.48 -7.41
C ALA A 27 -7.73 -6.77 -5.99
N LEU A 28 -7.68 -8.03 -5.55
CA LEU A 28 -8.06 -8.45 -4.20
C LEU A 28 -7.01 -9.42 -3.67
N GLY A 29 -6.63 -9.27 -2.40
CA GLY A 29 -5.77 -10.24 -1.76
C GLY A 29 -5.42 -9.87 -0.34
N LEU A 30 -4.19 -10.21 0.05
CA LEU A 30 -3.72 -10.07 1.41
C LEU A 30 -2.52 -9.13 1.47
N ARG A 31 -2.46 -8.31 2.51
CA ARG A 31 -1.30 -7.52 2.91
C ARG A 31 -0.88 -7.98 4.30
N ILE A 32 0.38 -8.34 4.46
CA ILE A 32 0.95 -8.88 5.69
C ILE A 32 2.14 -8.00 6.06
N GLY A 33 2.06 -7.36 7.23
CA GLY A 33 3.05 -6.38 7.65
C GLY A 33 3.29 -6.38 9.15
N ASP A 34 4.29 -5.59 9.54
CA ASP A 34 4.67 -5.35 10.92
C ASP A 34 4.45 -3.87 11.23
N SER A 35 3.52 -3.58 12.13
CA SER A 35 3.17 -2.24 12.62
C SER A 35 2.92 -2.35 14.12
N ASP A 36 4.00 -2.38 14.89
CA ASP A 36 3.99 -2.63 16.35
C ASP A 36 3.30 -3.95 16.74
N GLY A 37 3.35 -4.92 15.83
CA GLY A 37 2.69 -6.21 15.89
C GLY A 37 2.50 -6.81 14.49
N PHE A 38 2.55 -8.14 14.40
CA PHE A 38 2.29 -8.86 13.15
C PHE A 38 0.80 -8.79 12.81
N GLY A 39 0.49 -8.32 11.61
CA GLY A 39 -0.87 -8.10 11.19
C GLY A 39 -1.15 -8.55 9.77
N ALA A 40 -2.36 -9.06 9.56
CA ALA A 40 -2.87 -9.40 8.25
C ALA A 40 -4.04 -8.50 7.88
N GLU A 41 -4.12 -8.13 6.62
CA GLU A 41 -5.17 -7.29 6.06
C GLU A 41 -5.72 -7.92 4.79
N VAL A 42 -7.04 -7.89 4.64
CA VAL A 42 -7.67 -8.12 3.35
C VAL A 42 -7.68 -6.80 2.60
N SER A 43 -7.01 -6.78 1.46
CA SER A 43 -6.76 -5.58 0.66
C SER A 43 -7.48 -5.66 -0.69
N TYR A 44 -8.31 -4.66 -0.97
CA TYR A 44 -9.00 -4.50 -2.24
C TYR A 44 -8.57 -3.20 -2.93
N GLN A 45 -8.22 -3.30 -4.20
CA GLN A 45 -7.83 -2.18 -5.04
C GLN A 45 -8.80 -2.00 -6.20
N ARG A 46 -9.19 -0.76 -6.47
CA ARG A 46 -10.04 -0.36 -7.59
C ARG A 46 -9.39 0.73 -8.41
N LEU A 47 -9.11 0.47 -9.68
CA LEU A 47 -8.65 1.47 -10.62
C LEU A 47 -9.69 2.57 -10.78
N LEU A 48 -9.23 3.82 -10.73
CA LEU A 48 -10.04 5.01 -10.96
C LEU A 48 -9.72 5.57 -12.36
N LYS A 49 -9.11 6.76 -12.44
CA LYS A 49 -8.71 7.41 -13.71
C LYS A 49 -7.22 7.73 -13.68
N SER A 50 -6.59 7.83 -14.86
CA SER A 50 -5.23 8.36 -15.00
C SER A 50 -4.18 7.67 -14.13
N ASN A 51 -4.20 6.32 -14.07
CA ASN A 51 -3.33 5.49 -13.24
C ASN A 51 -3.40 5.80 -11.74
N THR A 52 -4.56 6.28 -11.27
CA THR A 52 -4.87 6.33 -9.83
C THR A 52 -5.78 5.18 -9.45
N ARG A 53 -5.67 4.70 -8.21
CA ARG A 53 -6.53 3.66 -7.65
C ARG A 53 -6.93 3.99 -6.22
N LEU A 54 -8.07 3.45 -5.80
CA LEU A 54 -8.48 3.39 -4.41
C LEU A 54 -8.04 2.04 -3.85
N GLU A 55 -7.37 2.03 -2.70
CA GLU A 55 -7.10 0.83 -1.90
C GLU A 55 -7.93 0.89 -0.62
N LEU A 56 -8.57 -0.22 -0.27
CA LEU A 56 -9.36 -0.42 0.94
C LEU A 56 -8.83 -1.65 1.64
N ASP A 57 -8.40 -1.48 2.90
CA ASP A 57 -7.81 -2.55 3.69
C ASP A 57 -8.59 -2.77 4.97
N LEU A 58 -9.05 -4.00 5.19
CA LEU A 58 -9.59 -4.43 6.46
C LEU A 58 -8.52 -5.26 7.18
N GLY A 59 -7.97 -4.70 8.25
CA GLY A 59 -6.85 -5.26 8.99
C GLY A 59 -7.22 -5.75 10.38
N TRP A 60 -6.57 -6.82 10.79
CA TRP A 60 -6.55 -7.31 12.16
C TRP A 60 -5.13 -7.19 12.71
N ARG A 61 -5.04 -6.88 13.99
CA ARG A 61 -3.79 -6.85 14.75
C ARG A 61 -4.01 -7.60 16.04
N ASP A 62 -3.05 -8.48 16.34
CA ASP A 62 -2.93 -9.17 17.62
C ASP A 62 -1.53 -8.84 18.14
N SER A 63 -1.48 -8.12 19.27
CA SER A 63 -0.23 -7.83 19.95
C SER A 63 -0.47 -7.82 21.45
N ASN A 64 0.10 -8.82 22.14
CA ASN A 64 0.18 -8.91 23.60
C ASN A 64 -1.01 -8.26 24.35
N HIS A 65 -2.17 -8.92 24.35
CA HIS A 65 -3.39 -8.56 25.11
C HIS A 65 -4.18 -7.37 24.51
N VAL A 66 -3.88 -7.00 23.26
CA VAL A 66 -4.61 -6.01 22.48
C VAL A 66 -5.03 -6.62 21.14
N ASP A 67 -6.34 -6.70 20.95
CA ASP A 67 -6.96 -7.03 19.67
C ASP A 67 -7.47 -5.74 19.01
N ALA A 68 -7.09 -5.51 17.76
CA ALA A 68 -7.57 -4.36 17.01
C ALA A 68 -8.05 -4.74 15.61
N VAL A 69 -9.13 -4.08 15.20
CA VAL A 69 -9.64 -4.12 13.83
C VAL A 69 -9.56 -2.72 13.26
N LYS A 70 -8.98 -2.58 12.08
CA LYS A 70 -8.86 -1.29 11.38
C LYS A 70 -9.39 -1.38 9.95
N LEU A 71 -10.02 -0.30 9.51
CA LEU A 71 -10.37 -0.06 8.12
C LEU A 71 -9.54 1.12 7.61
N THR A 72 -8.78 0.89 6.54
CA THR A 72 -7.93 1.89 5.88
C THR A 72 -8.45 2.17 4.49
N ALA A 73 -8.44 3.43 4.08
CA ALA A 73 -8.72 3.85 2.71
C ALA A 73 -7.62 4.77 2.21
N LEU A 74 -7.03 4.42 1.05
CA LEU A 74 -5.91 5.15 0.44
C LEU A 74 -6.23 5.47 -1.02
N HIS A 75 -5.99 6.72 -1.41
CA HIS A 75 -5.88 7.07 -2.82
C HIS A 75 -4.42 6.95 -3.24
N GLN A 76 -4.14 6.11 -4.22
CA GLN A 76 -2.78 5.84 -4.70
C GLN A 76 -2.61 6.30 -6.14
N TRP A 77 -1.47 6.90 -6.42
CA TRP A 77 -0.95 7.21 -7.74
C TRP A 77 0.09 6.15 -8.13
N VAL A 78 -0.04 5.57 -9.32
CA VAL A 78 0.80 4.47 -9.80
C VAL A 78 1.57 4.88 -11.04
N TRP A 79 2.86 4.61 -11.04
CA TRP A 79 3.77 4.92 -12.12
C TRP A 79 4.59 3.69 -12.51
N ARG A 80 4.76 3.46 -13.82
CA ARG A 80 5.63 2.40 -14.32
C ARG A 80 7.09 2.79 -14.12
N LEU A 81 7.90 1.85 -13.61
CA LEU A 81 9.36 1.96 -13.59
C LEU A 81 9.95 1.36 -14.86
N ASP A 82 9.91 0.03 -14.97
CA ASP A 82 10.44 -0.73 -16.11
C ASP A 82 9.70 -2.07 -16.23
N GLY A 83 9.40 -2.49 -17.46
CA GLY A 83 8.61 -3.69 -17.73
C GLY A 83 7.33 -3.76 -16.87
N ASN A 84 7.24 -4.81 -16.06
CA ASN A 84 6.10 -5.08 -15.18
C ASN A 84 6.24 -4.49 -13.76
N PHE A 85 7.34 -3.79 -13.47
CA PHE A 85 7.54 -3.08 -12.20
C PHE A 85 6.86 -1.71 -12.23
N ASN A 86 6.04 -1.45 -11.21
CA ASN A 86 5.53 -0.12 -10.90
C ASN A 86 6.00 0.33 -9.53
N TRP A 87 5.99 1.63 -9.32
CA TRP A 87 6.01 2.23 -7.99
C TRP A 87 4.72 3.01 -7.77
N PHE A 88 4.33 3.14 -6.51
CA PHE A 88 3.16 3.91 -6.15
C PHE A 88 3.43 4.74 -4.90
N ALA A 89 2.68 5.81 -4.78
CA ALA A 89 2.57 6.62 -3.58
C ALA A 89 1.09 6.86 -3.32
N GLY A 90 0.70 6.99 -2.06
CA GLY A 90 -0.69 7.19 -1.68
C GLY A 90 -0.85 7.99 -0.42
N ALA A 91 -2.07 8.51 -0.25
CA ALA A 91 -2.48 9.23 0.93
C ALA A 91 -3.93 8.91 1.25
N GLY A 92 -4.26 8.91 2.54
CA GLY A 92 -5.60 8.64 3.02
C GLY A 92 -5.60 8.53 4.54
N GLY A 93 -6.35 7.57 5.05
CA GLY A 93 -6.51 7.38 6.49
C GLY A 93 -7.51 6.29 6.79
N GLY A 94 -7.90 6.20 8.05
CA GLY A 94 -8.78 5.14 8.47
C GLY A 94 -9.33 5.35 9.86
N LEU A 95 -10.08 4.33 10.27
CA LEU A 95 -10.63 4.20 11.59
C LEU A 95 -10.46 2.78 12.07
N GLY A 96 -10.43 2.60 13.38
CA GLY A 96 -10.42 1.27 13.96
C GLY A 96 -11.03 1.26 15.35
N SER A 97 -11.20 0.04 15.84
CA SER A 97 -11.54 -0.24 17.23
C SER A 97 -10.47 -1.14 17.83
N TYR A 98 -10.13 -0.90 19.08
CA TYR A 98 -9.26 -1.77 19.85
C TYR A 98 -9.96 -2.21 21.13
N ASP A 99 -9.60 -3.40 21.58
CA ASP A 99 -9.92 -3.91 22.91
C ASP A 99 -8.60 -4.24 23.63
N ASN A 100 -8.45 -3.72 24.85
CA ASN A 100 -7.28 -3.98 25.69
C ASN A 100 -7.73 -4.76 26.92
N GLU A 101 -7.53 -6.07 26.86
CA GLU A 101 -7.95 -7.00 27.91
C GLU A 101 -7.27 -6.73 29.24
N ARG A 102 -6.06 -6.15 29.23
CA ARG A 102 -5.26 -5.91 30.44
C ARG A 102 -5.73 -4.67 31.21
N LEU A 103 -6.36 -3.71 30.53
CA LEU A 103 -6.82 -2.45 31.13
C LEU A 103 -8.35 -2.36 31.23
N ASP A 104 -9.09 -3.38 30.74
CA ASP A 104 -10.56 -3.39 30.61
C ASP A 104 -11.06 -2.12 29.91
N LYS A 105 -10.39 -1.77 28.81
CA LYS A 105 -10.66 -0.55 28.03
C LYS A 105 -10.76 -0.88 26.56
N SER A 106 -11.90 -0.54 25.98
CA SER A 106 -12.13 -0.51 24.54
C SER A 106 -12.25 0.93 24.05
N GLY A 107 -11.90 1.16 22.79
CA GLY A 107 -11.95 2.49 22.20
C GLY A 107 -11.98 2.46 20.68
N THR A 108 -12.28 3.62 20.10
CA THR A 108 -12.13 3.85 18.66
C THR A 108 -11.00 4.84 18.42
N PHE A 109 -10.39 4.74 17.25
CA PHE A 109 -9.35 5.68 16.84
C PHE A 109 -9.54 6.06 15.38
N LEU A 110 -9.05 7.25 15.06
CA LEU A 110 -8.91 7.77 13.71
C LEU A 110 -7.43 7.98 13.43
N PHE A 111 -7.04 7.82 12.17
CA PHE A 111 -5.67 8.05 11.75
C PHE A 111 -5.61 8.57 10.32
N LEU A 112 -4.55 9.32 10.02
CA LEU A 112 -4.12 9.61 8.65
C LEU A 112 -3.02 8.63 8.25
N ALA A 113 -2.93 8.32 6.97
CA ALA A 113 -1.95 7.39 6.44
C ALA A 113 -1.32 7.92 5.15
N GLY A 114 -0.01 7.79 5.05
CA GLY A 114 0.72 7.83 3.79
C GLY A 114 1.07 6.42 3.36
N ASP A 115 1.37 6.23 2.08
CA ASP A 115 1.79 4.93 1.56
C ASP A 115 2.80 5.11 0.42
N ILE A 116 3.84 4.30 0.39
CA ILE A 116 4.82 4.27 -0.68
C ILE A 116 5.30 2.85 -0.89
N GLY A 117 5.32 2.40 -2.13
CA GLY A 117 5.68 1.02 -2.41
C GLY A 117 6.08 0.74 -3.84
N LEU A 118 6.56 -0.49 -4.01
CA LEU A 118 6.87 -1.09 -5.30
C LEU A 118 5.93 -2.27 -5.52
N GLU A 119 5.56 -2.50 -6.77
CA GLU A 119 4.80 -3.68 -7.17
C GLU A 119 5.32 -4.28 -8.46
N TYR A 120 5.19 -5.61 -8.56
CA TYR A 120 5.51 -6.38 -9.75
C TYR A 120 4.26 -7.10 -10.24
N ASN A 121 3.85 -6.80 -11.48
CA ASN A 121 2.74 -7.46 -12.14
C ASN A 121 3.25 -8.70 -12.87
N PHE A 122 2.70 -9.88 -12.57
CA PHE A 122 3.10 -11.08 -13.28
C PHE A 122 2.38 -11.18 -14.64
N ASP A 123 2.86 -12.07 -15.51
CA ASP A 123 2.16 -12.40 -16.76
C ASP A 123 0.93 -13.31 -16.51
N ILE A 124 0.71 -13.70 -15.25
CA ILE A 124 -0.52 -14.29 -14.71
C ILE A 124 -1.29 -13.20 -13.93
N PRO A 125 -2.60 -13.35 -13.64
CA PRO A 125 -3.41 -12.35 -12.93
C PRO A 125 -3.06 -12.21 -11.43
N LEU A 126 -1.80 -11.91 -11.14
CA LEU A 126 -1.22 -11.80 -9.81
C LEU A 126 -0.30 -10.57 -9.78
N VAL A 127 -0.35 -9.84 -8.67
CA VAL A 127 0.59 -8.75 -8.35
C VAL A 127 1.17 -8.99 -6.96
N LEU A 128 2.48 -8.76 -6.84
CA LEU A 128 3.19 -8.74 -5.56
C LEU A 128 3.59 -7.30 -5.27
N SER A 129 3.41 -6.84 -4.04
CA SER A 129 3.83 -5.52 -3.58
C SER A 129 4.69 -5.58 -2.32
N LEU A 130 5.57 -4.60 -2.19
CA LEU A 130 6.27 -4.26 -0.95
C LEU A 130 6.03 -2.78 -0.70
N ASP A 131 5.45 -2.44 0.45
CA ASP A 131 5.06 -1.08 0.78
C ASP A 131 5.43 -0.68 2.21
N MET A 132 5.54 0.62 2.40
CA MET A 132 5.77 1.28 3.68
C MET A 132 4.67 2.31 3.89
N ARG A 133 3.96 2.18 5.02
CA ARG A 133 2.77 2.96 5.32
C ARG A 133 2.93 3.66 6.67
N PRO A 134 3.40 4.93 6.67
CA PRO A 134 3.35 5.75 7.88
C PRO A 134 1.90 6.08 8.26
N GLU A 135 1.53 5.82 9.51
CA GLU A 135 0.22 6.12 10.09
C GLU A 135 0.39 7.13 11.24
N LEU A 136 -0.41 8.20 11.23
CA LEU A 136 -0.46 9.18 12.31
C LEU A 136 -1.82 9.07 13.01
N GLY A 137 -1.81 8.52 14.23
CA GLY A 137 -2.99 8.35 15.06
C GLY A 137 -3.44 9.64 15.75
N PHE A 138 -4.73 9.75 16.01
CA PHE A 138 -5.31 10.83 16.81
C PHE A 138 -6.05 10.27 18.03
N ASN A 139 -5.36 9.50 18.87
CA ASN A 139 -5.92 9.03 20.13
C ASN A 139 -4.85 8.98 21.24
N ASP A 140 -4.95 9.93 22.18
CA ASP A 140 -4.09 10.09 23.35
C ASP A 140 -3.97 8.85 24.26
N TYR A 141 -4.83 7.84 24.10
CA TYR A 141 -4.84 6.61 24.92
C TYR A 141 -4.31 5.37 24.20
N TYR A 142 -4.05 5.41 22.88
CA TYR A 142 -3.68 4.22 22.10
C TYR A 142 -2.62 4.46 21.02
N ARG A 143 -2.64 5.61 20.34
CA ARG A 143 -1.70 5.98 19.26
C ARG A 143 -1.58 7.51 19.25
N ASP A 144 -0.57 8.04 19.94
CA ASP A 144 -0.20 9.47 19.91
C ASP A 144 1.04 9.73 19.03
N ASP A 145 1.55 8.68 18.40
CA ASP A 145 2.80 8.60 17.68
C ASP A 145 2.64 8.21 16.20
N LEU A 146 3.78 8.28 15.49
CA LEU A 146 3.91 7.90 14.10
C LEU A 146 4.31 6.42 14.02
N ASP A 147 3.38 5.58 13.59
CA ASP A 147 3.66 4.17 13.35
C ASP A 147 4.08 3.97 11.91
N LEU A 148 4.97 3.01 11.67
CA LEU A 148 5.44 2.69 10.33
C LEU A 148 5.20 1.21 10.05
N ASP A 149 4.25 0.93 9.16
CA ASP A 149 3.94 -0.44 8.74
C ASP A 149 4.72 -0.79 7.48
N ILE A 150 5.58 -1.79 7.53
CA ILE A 150 6.23 -2.37 6.34
C ILE A 150 5.55 -3.69 6.02
N ALA A 151 5.03 -3.83 4.79
CA ALA A 151 4.23 -4.98 4.43
C ALA A 151 4.52 -5.57 3.05
N LEU A 152 4.30 -6.87 2.95
CA LEU A 152 4.23 -7.61 1.70
C LEU A 152 2.77 -7.84 1.33
N GLY A 153 2.42 -7.52 0.10
CA GLY A 153 1.08 -7.72 -0.45
C GLY A 153 1.08 -8.69 -1.61
N ILE A 154 0.10 -9.59 -1.65
CA ILE A 154 -0.17 -10.47 -2.79
C ILE A 154 -1.63 -10.35 -3.17
N ARG A 155 -1.92 -10.00 -4.43
CA ARG A 155 -3.28 -9.73 -4.89
C ARG A 155 -3.56 -10.38 -6.24
N PHE A 156 -4.74 -10.95 -6.39
CA PHE A 156 -5.27 -11.47 -7.64
C PHE A 156 -5.97 -10.36 -8.43
N GLN A 157 -5.77 -10.31 -9.74
CA GLN A 157 -6.23 -9.23 -10.62
C GLN A 157 -7.39 -9.66 -11.53
N PHE A 158 -8.42 -8.80 -11.67
CA PHE A 158 -9.59 -9.06 -12.52
C PHE A 158 -10.32 -7.79 -13.02
#